data_AF-A0A2D9T6K9-F1
#
_entry.id   AF-A0A2D9T6K9-F1
#
_cell.length_a   1.000
_cell.length_b   1.000
_cell.length_c   1.000
_cell.angle_alpha   90.00
_cell.angle_beta   90.00
_cell.angle_gamma   90.00
#
_symmetry.space_group_name_H-M   'P 1'
#
loop_
_entity.id
_entity.type
_entity.pdbx_description
1 polymer ?
#
loop_
_entity_poly.entity_id
_entity_poly.type
_entity_poly.pdbx_seq_one_letter_code
_entity_poly.pdbx_strand_id
1 'polypeptide(L)'
;ETLDFGGGVAATFYGTPGEPDMVVRFQRRGPTPVLASCQELVWQVDGQPAEMRVHADQSGEAGDVLETLEGKTAASNARFLGSARVVTLTVCGASFSLTPQHLQQLGDFAGRMQPAAQPAQNDPWGRPAY
;
A
#
# COMPACT_ATOMS: atom_id res chain seq x y z
N GLU A 1 1.46 0.29 -8.18
CA GLU A 1 2.05 1.63 -7.97
C GLU A 1 3.33 1.45 -7.16
N THR A 2 4.43 2.13 -7.48
CA THR A 2 5.70 1.96 -6.75
C THR A 2 6.17 3.31 -6.21
N LEU A 3 6.43 3.36 -4.91
CA LEU A 3 7.01 4.48 -4.20
C LEU A 3 8.50 4.21 -3.97
N ASP A 4 9.36 5.09 -4.44
CA ASP A 4 10.81 4.99 -4.28
C ASP A 4 11.27 5.88 -3.11
N PHE A 5 11.84 5.27 -2.08
CA PHE A 5 12.39 6.00 -0.92
C PHE A 5 13.88 6.33 -1.08
N GLY A 6 14.49 5.94 -2.20
CA GLY A 6 15.92 6.06 -2.46
C GLY A 6 16.73 4.98 -1.76
N GLY A 7 18.03 4.92 -2.08
CA GLY A 7 18.97 3.99 -1.42
C GLY A 7 18.66 2.50 -1.63
N GLY A 8 17.95 2.16 -2.71
CA GLY A 8 17.54 0.78 -3.00
C GLY A 8 16.34 0.32 -2.17
N VAL A 9 15.55 1.24 -1.61
CA VAL A 9 14.35 0.97 -0.82
C VAL A 9 13.12 1.44 -1.59
N ALA A 10 12.13 0.56 -1.77
CA ALA A 10 10.88 0.89 -2.44
C ALA A 10 9.69 0.17 -1.79
N ALA A 11 8.49 0.74 -1.91
CA ALA A 11 7.24 0.07 -1.60
C ALA A 11 6.34 0.01 -2.84
N THR A 12 5.89 -1.19 -3.20
CA THR A 12 4.98 -1.43 -4.32
C THR A 12 3.62 -1.85 -3.81
N PHE A 13 2.59 -1.22 -4.35
CA PHE A 13 1.18 -1.43 -4.04
C PHE A 13 0.54 -2.17 -5.20
N TYR A 14 -0.06 -3.32 -4.88
CA TYR A 14 -0.85 -4.13 -5.77
C TYR A 14 -2.26 -4.19 -5.24
N GLY A 15 -3.22 -4.02 -6.11
CA GLY A 15 -4.60 -4.25 -5.77
C GLY A 15 -5.40 -4.46 -7.03
N THR A 16 -6.49 -5.21 -6.88
CA THR A 16 -7.45 -5.43 -7.95
C THR A 16 -8.63 -4.50 -7.71
N PRO A 17 -9.07 -3.69 -8.70
CA PRO A 17 -10.23 -2.83 -8.54
C PRO A 17 -11.46 -3.64 -8.09
N GLY A 18 -12.12 -3.19 -7.02
CA GLY A 18 -13.31 -3.86 -6.48
C GLY A 18 -13.03 -4.99 -5.47
N GLU A 19 -11.78 -5.42 -5.28
CA GLU A 19 -11.43 -6.35 -4.21
C GLU A 19 -11.33 -5.63 -2.86
N PRO A 20 -11.67 -6.31 -1.74
CA PRO A 20 -11.64 -5.72 -0.41
C PRO A 20 -10.22 -5.54 0.13
N ASP A 21 -9.23 -6.22 -0.44
CA ASP A 21 -7.86 -6.26 0.03
C ASP A 21 -6.88 -5.74 -1.04
N MET A 22 -5.76 -5.19 -0.56
CA MET A 22 -4.59 -4.85 -1.38
C MET A 22 -3.33 -5.43 -0.76
N VAL A 23 -2.33 -5.70 -1.60
CA VAL A 23 -1.01 -6.16 -1.21
C VAL A 23 -0.03 -4.98 -1.25
N VAL A 24 0.73 -4.82 -0.18
CA VAL A 24 1.85 -3.89 -0.08
C VAL A 24 3.12 -4.72 -0.01
N ARG A 25 4.06 -4.46 -0.92
CA ARG A 25 5.36 -5.12 -0.99
C ARG A 25 6.44 -4.09 -0.73
N PHE A 26 7.12 -4.19 0.39
CA PHE A 26 8.35 -3.46 0.66
C PHE A 26 9.54 -4.23 0.11
N GLN A 27 10.43 -3.55 -0.60
CA GLN A 27 11.63 -4.11 -1.18
C GLN A 27 12.82 -3.30 -0.74
N ARG A 28 13.88 -4.00 -0.32
CA ARG A 28 15.16 -3.40 0.01
C ARG A 28 16.27 -4.18 -0.66
N ARG A 29 17.22 -3.46 -1.25
CA ARG A 29 18.48 -4.01 -1.71
C ARG A 29 19.59 -3.70 -0.71
N GLY A 30 20.39 -4.70 -0.36
CA GLY A 30 21.59 -4.47 0.45
C GLY A 30 22.48 -5.69 0.65
N PRO A 31 23.68 -5.49 1.20
CA PRO A 31 24.64 -6.58 1.44
C PRO A 31 24.30 -7.44 2.67
N THR A 32 23.34 -7.03 3.49
CA THR A 32 22.97 -7.70 4.75
C THR A 32 21.46 -7.86 4.85
N PRO A 33 20.96 -9.08 5.15
CA PRO A 33 19.53 -9.31 5.29
C PRO A 33 19.00 -8.75 6.62
N VAL A 34 18.10 -7.76 6.57
CA VAL A 34 17.46 -7.10 7.73
C VAL A 34 15.97 -7.44 7.83
N LEU A 35 15.29 -7.72 6.72
CA LEU A 35 13.86 -8.08 6.71
C LEU A 35 13.64 -9.57 7.07
N ALA A 36 14.70 -10.39 7.14
CA ALA A 36 14.63 -11.83 7.44
C ALA A 36 13.86 -12.19 8.70
N SER A 37 14.00 -11.38 9.74
CA SER A 37 13.37 -11.55 11.05
C SER A 37 12.17 -10.63 11.25
N CYS A 38 11.78 -9.89 10.20
CA CYS A 38 10.82 -8.82 10.30
C CYS A 38 9.42 -9.30 9.94
N GLN A 39 8.48 -9.04 10.85
CA GLN A 39 7.05 -9.31 10.67
C GLN A 39 6.24 -8.05 10.92
N GLU A 40 6.86 -6.88 10.75
CA GLU A 40 6.26 -5.59 11.01
C GLU A 40 6.33 -4.72 9.76
N LEU A 41 5.16 -4.41 9.22
CA LEU A 41 4.94 -3.32 8.27
C LEU A 41 3.76 -2.54 8.86
N VAL A 42 3.97 -1.30 9.27
CA VAL A 42 2.94 -0.46 9.86
C VAL A 42 2.90 0.85 9.11
N TRP A 43 1.71 1.26 8.67
CA TRP A 43 1.51 2.63 8.20
C TRP A 43 0.92 3.45 9.33
N GLN A 44 1.45 4.65 9.52
CA GLN A 44 0.84 5.66 10.38
C GLN A 44 0.32 6.78 9.49
N VAL A 45 -0.99 7.02 9.57
CA VAL A 45 -1.70 8.08 8.86
C VAL A 45 -2.07 9.15 9.88
N ASP A 46 -1.50 10.35 9.73
CA ASP A 46 -1.74 11.48 10.65
C ASP A 46 -1.57 11.09 12.14
N GLY A 47 -0.64 10.18 12.43
CA GLY A 47 -0.35 9.66 13.78
C GLY A 47 -1.22 8.49 14.26
N GLN A 48 -2.16 8.01 13.44
CA GLN A 48 -2.97 6.82 13.73
C GLN A 48 -2.42 5.59 12.98
N PRO A 49 -2.23 4.44 13.65
CA PRO A 49 -1.77 3.23 12.98
C PRO A 49 -2.89 2.64 12.10
N ALA A 50 -2.59 2.38 10.84
CA ALA A 50 -3.40 1.53 9.97
C ALA A 50 -2.86 0.10 10.08
N GLU A 51 -3.69 -0.81 10.63
CA GLU A 51 -3.30 -2.20 10.80
C GLU A 51 -3.11 -2.91 9.44
N MET A 52 -2.03 -3.68 9.35
CA MET A 52 -1.72 -4.54 8.21
C MET A 52 -1.24 -5.90 8.70
N ARG A 53 -1.61 -6.96 7.97
CA ARG A 53 -1.09 -8.31 8.22
C ARG A 53 0.00 -8.60 7.22
N VAL A 54 1.20 -8.91 7.70
CA VAL A 54 2.38 -9.05 6.84
C VAL A 54 2.96 -10.46 6.84
N HIS A 55 3.61 -10.79 5.73
CA HIS A 55 4.31 -12.01 5.44
C HIS A 55 5.65 -11.67 4.76
N ALA A 56 6.75 -12.05 5.39
CA ALA A 56 8.09 -11.83 4.84
C ALA A 56 8.44 -12.93 3.85
N ASP A 57 9.03 -12.56 2.70
CA ASP A 57 9.55 -13.52 1.72
C ASP A 57 10.94 -13.06 1.22
N GLN A 58 11.93 -13.95 1.28
CA GLN A 58 13.30 -13.63 0.88
C GLN A 58 13.63 -14.31 -0.44
N SER A 59 13.88 -13.50 -1.47
CA SER A 59 14.36 -13.96 -2.77
C SER A 59 15.81 -13.52 -2.98
N GLY A 60 16.76 -14.45 -2.92
CA GLY A 60 18.15 -14.16 -3.25
C GLY A 60 18.39 -14.12 -4.76
N GLU A 61 18.85 -12.99 -5.30
CA GLU A 61 19.45 -12.92 -6.63
C GLU A 61 20.92 -12.48 -6.53
N ALA A 62 21.76 -12.95 -7.45
CA ALA A 62 23.21 -12.80 -7.37
C ALA A 62 23.65 -11.33 -7.39
N GLY A 63 24.43 -10.92 -6.38
CA GLY A 63 25.15 -9.63 -6.33
C GLY A 63 24.71 -8.69 -5.22
N ASP A 64 23.44 -8.72 -4.82
CA ASP A 64 22.89 -7.98 -3.66
C ASP A 64 21.68 -8.74 -3.11
N VAL A 65 21.51 -8.80 -1.79
CA VAL A 65 20.32 -9.43 -1.20
C VAL A 65 19.13 -8.52 -1.48
N LEU A 66 18.20 -8.98 -2.34
CA LEU A 66 16.89 -8.37 -2.51
C LEU A 66 15.95 -8.95 -1.47
N GLU A 67 15.64 -8.14 -0.48
CA GLU A 67 14.71 -8.52 0.57
C GLU A 67 13.32 -8.02 0.26
N THR A 68 12.32 -8.88 0.44
CA THR A 68 10.93 -8.53 0.22
C THR A 68 10.11 -8.77 1.49
N LEU A 69 9.28 -7.79 1.86
CA LEU A 69 8.30 -7.94 2.92
C LEU A 69 6.94 -7.58 2.33
N GLU A 70 6.05 -8.57 2.24
CA GLU A 70 4.71 -8.37 1.72
C GLU A 70 3.69 -8.27 2.84
N GLY A 71 2.59 -7.58 2.60
CA GLY A 71 1.48 -7.54 3.54
C GLY A 71 0.17 -7.29 2.85
N LYS A 72 -0.90 -7.84 3.43
CA LYS A 72 -2.27 -7.58 3.02
C LYS A 72 -2.90 -6.59 3.98
N THR A 73 -3.62 -5.65 3.40
CA THR A 73 -4.42 -4.67 4.14
C THR A 73 -5.69 -4.37 3.38
N ALA A 74 -6.70 -3.84 4.07
CA ALA A 74 -7.95 -3.49 3.42
C ALA A 74 -7.70 -2.43 2.33
N ALA A 75 -8.31 -2.61 1.15
CA ALA A 75 -8.23 -1.64 0.06
C ALA A 75 -8.80 -0.26 0.46
N SER A 76 -9.69 -0.21 1.47
CA SER A 76 -10.15 1.04 2.09
C SER A 76 -9.01 1.86 2.71
N ASN A 77 -7.94 1.21 3.17
CA ASN A 77 -6.74 1.89 3.68
C ASN A 77 -6.01 2.67 2.59
N ALA A 78 -6.12 2.28 1.30
CA ALA A 78 -5.58 3.09 0.21
C ALA A 78 -6.20 4.49 0.20
N ARG A 79 -7.51 4.63 0.46
CA ARG A 79 -8.19 5.93 0.55
C ARG A 79 -7.68 6.77 1.72
N PHE A 80 -7.46 6.14 2.87
CA PHE A 80 -6.88 6.82 4.03
C PHE A 80 -5.45 7.28 3.74
N LEU A 81 -4.63 6.42 3.13
CA LEU A 81 -3.25 6.73 2.74
C LEU A 81 -3.16 7.85 1.69
N GLY A 82 -4.09 7.87 0.72
CA GLY A 82 -4.12 8.88 -0.35
C GLY A 82 -4.68 10.24 0.05
N SER A 83 -5.41 10.34 1.17
CA SER A 83 -5.95 11.61 1.70
C SER A 83 -5.18 12.15 2.90
N ALA A 84 -4.24 11.36 3.42
CA ALA A 84 -3.38 11.70 4.54
C ALA A 84 -2.43 12.85 4.23
N ARG A 85 -2.15 13.69 5.23
CA ARG A 85 -1.15 14.77 5.11
C ARG A 85 0.24 14.28 5.46
N VAL A 86 0.33 13.38 6.43
CA VAL A 86 1.56 12.72 6.82
C VAL A 86 1.33 11.23 6.85
N VAL A 87 2.15 10.51 6.09
CA VAL A 87 2.19 9.06 6.13
C VAL A 87 3.60 8.63 6.48
N THR A 88 3.72 7.84 7.53
CA THR A 88 4.98 7.20 7.91
C THR A 88 4.83 5.70 7.72
N LEU A 89 5.75 5.10 6.97
CA LEU A 89 5.89 3.67 6.85
C LEU A 89 6.96 3.20 7.83
N THR A 90 6.59 2.37 8.80
CA THR A 90 7.54 1.72 9.71
C THR A 90 7.74 0.27 9.28
N VAL A 91 8.99 -0.10 9.05
CA VAL A 91 9.40 -1.44 8.66
C VAL A 91 10.54 -1.87 9.57
N CYS A 92 10.30 -2.85 10.43
CA CYS A 92 11.30 -3.39 11.36
C CYS A 92 11.94 -2.30 12.24
N GLY A 93 11.15 -1.34 12.73
CA GLY A 93 11.62 -0.18 13.49
C GLY A 93 12.28 0.94 12.67
N ALA A 94 12.52 0.78 11.36
CA ALA A 94 12.94 1.86 10.48
C ALA A 94 11.72 2.64 9.97
N SER A 95 11.72 3.96 10.12
CA SER A 95 10.61 4.82 9.71
C SER A 95 10.94 5.60 8.43
N PHE A 96 10.05 5.55 7.46
CA PHE A 96 10.13 6.23 6.18
C PHE A 96 8.97 7.20 6.05
N SER A 97 9.27 8.50 6.03
CA SER A 97 8.25 9.51 5.79
C SER A 97 7.97 9.64 4.30
N LEU A 98 6.69 9.73 3.94
CA LEU A 98 6.29 9.91 2.55
C LEU A 98 6.40 11.37 2.16
N THR A 99 6.92 11.61 0.95
CA THR A 99 6.96 12.93 0.35
C THR A 99 5.58 13.29 -0.21
N PRO A 100 5.29 14.57 -0.49
CA PRO A 100 4.05 14.97 -1.16
C PRO A 100 3.82 14.23 -2.49
N GLN A 101 4.90 13.92 -3.22
CA GLN A 101 4.81 13.14 -4.46
C GLN A 101 4.32 11.71 -4.21
N HIS A 102 4.82 11.06 -3.16
CA HIS A 102 4.37 9.72 -2.77
C HIS A 102 2.90 9.70 -2.36
N LEU A 103 2.47 10.73 -1.61
CA LEU A 103 1.08 10.89 -1.20
C LEU A 103 0.15 11.05 -2.41
N GLN A 104 0.58 11.84 -3.41
CA GLN A 104 -0.20 12.02 -4.64
C GLN A 104 -0.32 10.72 -5.44
N GLN A 105 0.78 9.96 -5.59
CA GLN A 105 0.75 8.64 -6.25
C GLN A 105 -0.19 7.66 -5.54
N LEU A 106 -0.22 7.68 -4.20
CA LEU A 106 -1.15 6.88 -3.41
C LEU A 106 -2.60 7.32 -3.58
N GLY A 107 -2.85 8.64 -3.64
CA GLY A 107 -4.17 9.19 -3.95
C GLY A 107 -4.71 8.71 -5.29
N ASP A 108 -3.87 8.77 -6.33
CA ASP A 108 -4.23 8.32 -7.67
C ASP A 108 -4.46 6.80 -7.71
N PHE A 109 -3.62 6.02 -7.03
CA PHE A 109 -3.79 4.58 -6.88
C PHE A 109 -5.12 4.24 -6.16
N ALA A 110 -5.41 4.92 -5.06
CA ALA A 110 -6.64 4.74 -4.29
C ALA A 110 -7.89 5.08 -5.10
N GLY A 111 -7.81 6.09 -5.97
CA GLY A 111 -8.87 6.43 -6.92
C GLY A 111 -9.16 5.30 -7.92
N ARG A 112 -8.10 4.65 -8.45
CA ARG A 112 -8.22 3.52 -9.39
C ARG A 112 -8.67 2.21 -8.75
N MET A 113 -8.42 2.04 -7.44
CA MET A 113 -8.84 0.88 -6.67
C MET A 113 -10.33 0.87 -6.35
N GLN A 114 -11.02 2.01 -6.50
CA GLN A 114 -12.45 2.07 -6.23
C GLN A 114 -13.20 1.27 -7.28
N PRO A 115 -14.24 0.50 -6.91
CA PRO A 115 -15.17 0.00 -7.90
C PRO A 115 -15.66 1.20 -8.70
N ALA A 116 -15.61 1.12 -10.02
CA ALA A 116 -16.22 2.13 -10.87
C ALA A 116 -17.62 2.36 -10.31
N ALA A 117 -17.93 3.59 -9.90
CA ALA A 117 -19.28 3.93 -9.50
C ALA A 117 -20.16 3.46 -10.66
N GLN A 118 -20.93 2.40 -10.45
CA GLN A 118 -21.88 1.95 -11.45
C GLN A 118 -22.66 3.21 -11.79
N PRO A 119 -22.69 3.65 -13.08
CA PRO A 119 -23.56 4.76 -13.43
C PRO A 119 -24.92 4.33 -12.89
N ALA A 120 -25.51 5.16 -12.02
CA ALA A 120 -26.86 4.92 -11.54
C ALA A 120 -27.65 4.62 -12.80
N GLN A 121 -28.05 3.37 -12.98
CA GLN A 121 -28.93 3.01 -14.06
C GLN A 121 -30.17 3.84 -13.76
N ASN A 122 -30.29 4.96 -14.46
CA ASN A 122 -31.54 5.64 -14.68
C ASN A 122 -32.41 4.54 -15.28
N ASP A 123 -33.12 3.82 -14.42
CA ASP A 123 -34.05 2.80 -14.81
C ASP A 123 -35.27 3.56 -15.34
N PRO A 124 -35.46 3.66 -16.68
CA PRO A 124 -36.60 4.39 -17.21
C PRO A 124 -37.92 3.64 -16.93
N TRP A 125 -37.85 2.48 -16.28
CA TRP A 125 -38.99 1.63 -15.91
C TRP A 125 -39.12 1.41 -14.40
N GLY A 126 -38.37 2.17 -13.58
CA GLY A 126 -38.50 2.18 -12.13
C GLY A 126 -39.93 2.49 -11.71
N ARG A 127 -40.69 1.45 -11.35
CA ARG A 127 -42.08 1.55 -10.89
C ARG A 127 -42.15 2.53 -9.71
N PRO A 128 -43.11 3.46 -9.68
CA PRO A 128 -43.32 4.29 -8.50
C PRO A 128 -43.69 3.38 -7.32
N ALA A 129 -42.95 3.49 -6.22
CA ALA A 129 -43.35 2.92 -4.95
C ALA A 129 -44.62 3.65 -4.48
N TYR A 130 -45.73 2.92 -4.41
CA TYR A 130 -46.96 3.34 -3.74
C TYR A 130 -47.13 2.54 -2.45
#